data_AF-A0A954XI72-F1
#
_entry.id   AF-A0A954XI72-F1
#
_cell.length_a   1.000
_cell.length_b   1.000
_cell.length_c   1.000
_cell.angle_alpha   90.00
_cell.angle_beta   90.00
_cell.angle_gamma   90.00
#
_symmetry.space_group_name_H-M   'P 1'
#
loop_
_entity.id
_entity.type
_entity.pdbx_description
1 polymer ?
#
loop_
_entity_poly.entity_id
_entity_poly.type
_entity_poly.pdbx_seq_one_letter_code
_entity_poly.pdbx_strand_id
1 'polypeptide(L)'
;MWCRDYPSFGELAHIGKGFDFVGQDNLPSDAVTFSVRRLRDGVPGFVNFDRGLQVHQLPKRVWINLDPKVIPTPRTGTTTKVPQILWNYARAKRSPWRLKGLLDREGHAVTSRFLTVRPNNDIVPLELLWALANSPIANAFAHSHSMKRDNLTGMMRSIPVPIVWETDAAATVQAVKAYLSAVTPEMEKLSPSPDPQQLCRLLLQVDAEVLKLYDLPPRLERQLLDYFRGHERQGVPFFFDRYYPADYEPCFPLHEYLSDAYEQSTAGSMRDRHESATPEMAAAMEAAVDAFPE
;
A
#
# COMPACT_ATOMS: atom_id res chain seq x y z
N MET A 1 -7.21 14.49 -18.56
CA MET A 1 -6.70 13.58 -17.51
C MET A 1 -7.94 13.16 -16.73
N TRP A 2 -8.30 11.87 -16.71
CA TRP A 2 -9.62 11.39 -16.25
C TRP A 2 -9.97 11.85 -14.83
N CYS A 3 -9.01 11.78 -13.90
CA CYS A 3 -9.20 12.18 -12.51
C CYS A 3 -8.90 13.68 -12.25
N ARG A 4 -9.02 14.56 -13.25
CA ARG A 4 -8.63 15.99 -13.09
C ARG A 4 -9.50 16.72 -12.08
N ASP A 5 -10.79 16.43 -12.09
CA ASP A 5 -11.80 17.12 -11.28
C ASP A 5 -12.11 16.35 -9.99
N TYR A 6 -11.31 15.31 -9.70
CA TYR A 6 -11.45 14.51 -8.48
C TYR A 6 -10.85 15.30 -7.31
N PRO A 7 -11.41 15.15 -6.09
CA PRO A 7 -10.83 15.74 -4.91
C PRO A 7 -9.40 15.23 -4.70
N SER A 8 -8.60 16.03 -4.02
CA SER A 8 -7.25 15.66 -3.61
C SER A 8 -7.28 14.83 -2.34
N PHE A 9 -6.28 13.96 -2.13
CA PHE A 9 -6.15 13.16 -0.91
C PHE A 9 -6.15 14.06 0.34
N GLY A 10 -5.56 15.26 0.25
CA GLY A 10 -5.57 16.25 1.33
C GLY A 10 -6.97 16.70 1.78
N GLU A 11 -7.99 16.57 0.93
CA GLU A 11 -9.38 16.89 1.26
C GLU A 11 -10.06 15.76 2.05
N LEU A 12 -9.65 14.50 1.85
CA LEU A 12 -10.13 13.35 2.64
C LEU A 12 -9.38 13.19 3.96
N ALA A 13 -8.08 13.52 3.97
CA ALA A 13 -7.21 13.26 5.10
C ALA A 13 -6.15 14.34 5.32
N HIS A 14 -5.90 14.64 6.59
CA HIS A 14 -4.79 15.47 7.01
C HIS A 14 -3.49 14.67 6.92
N ILE A 15 -2.68 15.00 5.90
CA ILE A 15 -1.38 14.37 5.65
C ILE A 15 -0.26 15.27 6.14
N GLY A 16 0.63 14.76 6.98
CA GLY A 16 1.75 15.51 7.54
C GLY A 16 3.02 14.67 7.71
N LYS A 17 4.16 15.34 7.81
CA LYS A 17 5.45 14.69 8.07
C LYS A 17 5.66 14.51 9.57
N GLY A 18 6.19 13.36 9.98
CA GLY A 18 6.60 13.14 11.37
C GLY A 18 7.72 14.09 11.84
N PHE A 19 8.00 14.07 13.14
CA PHE A 19 8.98 14.98 13.75
C PHE A 19 10.43 14.51 13.53
N ASP A 20 11.37 15.43 13.63
CA ASP A 20 12.79 15.12 13.72
C ASP A 20 13.22 15.22 15.19
N PHE A 21 14.21 14.44 15.62
CA PHE A 21 14.90 14.72 16.88
C PHE A 21 15.93 15.84 16.68
N VAL A 22 16.31 16.50 17.76
CA VAL A 22 17.50 17.37 17.76
C VAL A 22 18.72 16.52 17.36
N GLY A 23 19.56 17.07 16.49
CA GLY A 23 20.80 16.40 16.05
C GLY A 23 21.77 16.20 17.21
N GLN A 24 22.63 15.18 17.13
CA GLN A 24 23.52 14.78 18.23
C GLN A 24 24.36 15.94 18.79
N ASP A 25 24.84 16.83 17.93
CA ASP A 25 25.68 17.97 18.33
C ASP A 25 24.95 19.00 19.22
N ASN A 26 23.61 19.03 19.18
CA ASN A 26 22.77 19.99 19.91
C ASN A 26 21.87 19.31 20.95
N LEU A 27 21.97 17.98 21.09
CA LEU A 27 21.18 17.22 22.05
C LEU A 27 21.76 17.42 23.46
N PRO A 28 20.95 17.72 24.49
CA PRO A 28 21.43 17.80 25.86
C PRO A 28 22.15 16.49 26.25
N SER A 29 23.26 16.59 26.99
CA SER A 29 24.19 15.48 27.20
C SER A 29 23.60 14.25 27.91
N ASP A 30 22.51 14.43 28.65
CA ASP A 30 21.75 13.40 29.37
C ASP A 30 20.41 13.05 28.71
N ALA A 31 20.07 13.69 27.59
CA ALA A 31 18.79 13.49 26.94
C ALA A 31 18.73 12.19 26.13
N VAL A 32 17.70 11.40 26.41
CA VAL A 32 17.36 10.20 25.63
C VAL A 32 16.22 10.54 24.67
N THR A 33 16.41 10.29 23.37
CA THR A 33 15.39 10.54 22.33
C THR A 33 14.37 9.41 22.24
N PHE A 34 14.82 8.16 22.30
CA PHE A 34 13.96 6.98 22.35
C PHE A 34 14.70 5.78 22.98
N SER A 35 13.93 4.77 23.41
CA SER A 35 14.46 3.54 23.98
C SER A 35 13.56 2.35 23.69
N VAL A 36 14.16 1.16 23.56
CA VAL A 36 13.39 -0.11 23.53
C VAL A 36 12.77 -0.42 24.90
N ARG A 37 13.35 0.11 25.99
CA ARG A 37 12.80 0.01 27.34
C ARG A 37 11.92 1.20 27.64
N ARG A 38 10.98 1.02 28.56
CA ARG A 38 10.06 2.09 28.98
C ARG A 38 10.83 3.28 29.56
N LEU A 39 10.56 4.46 29.01
CA LEU A 39 10.97 5.73 29.59
C LEU A 39 9.86 6.23 30.53
N ARG A 40 10.23 6.99 31.57
CA ARG A 40 9.28 7.50 32.58
C ARG A 40 8.11 8.24 31.93
N ASP A 41 8.42 9.16 31.01
CA ASP A 41 7.47 10.01 30.29
C ASP A 41 7.42 9.68 28.79
N GLY A 42 7.93 8.50 28.40
CA GLY A 42 7.94 8.08 27.01
C GLY A 42 6.55 7.66 26.55
N VAL A 43 6.28 7.91 25.26
CA VAL A 43 5.08 7.41 24.59
C VAL A 43 5.45 6.29 23.61
N PRO A 44 4.55 5.32 23.33
CA PRO A 44 4.76 4.36 22.27
C PRO A 44 4.94 5.05 20.91
N GLY A 45 5.90 4.57 20.11
CA GLY A 45 6.17 5.15 18.80
C GLY A 45 7.03 4.30 17.88
N PHE A 46 7.21 4.80 16.65
CA PHE A 46 8.03 4.22 15.60
C PHE A 46 9.09 5.22 15.11
N VAL A 47 10.35 4.79 15.09
CA VAL A 47 11.49 5.63 14.71
C VAL A 47 11.96 5.39 13.28
N ASN A 48 11.92 4.13 12.82
CA ASN A 48 12.41 3.74 11.51
C ASN A 48 11.32 3.07 10.69
N PHE A 49 11.28 3.39 9.39
CA PHE A 49 10.46 2.68 8.42
C PHE A 49 11.32 1.65 7.69
N ASP A 50 11.24 0.38 8.11
CA ASP A 50 12.05 -0.68 7.53
C ASP A 50 11.62 -1.00 6.08
N ARG A 51 12.60 -1.25 5.21
CA ARG A 51 12.33 -1.56 3.79
C ARG A 51 11.55 -2.87 3.61
N GLY A 52 11.83 -3.88 4.44
CA GLY A 52 11.15 -5.18 4.43
C GLY A 52 9.76 -5.18 5.05
N LEU A 53 9.31 -4.06 5.63
CA LEU A 53 8.01 -3.99 6.30
C LEU A 53 6.86 -4.20 5.30
N GLN A 54 5.95 -5.10 5.63
CA GLN A 54 4.76 -5.39 4.82
C GLN A 54 3.60 -4.46 5.20
N VAL A 55 2.66 -4.22 4.28
CA VAL A 55 1.59 -3.21 4.41
C VAL A 55 0.57 -3.52 5.52
N HIS A 56 0.53 -4.77 5.99
CA HIS A 56 -0.30 -5.21 7.11
C HIS A 56 0.43 -5.17 8.47
N GLN A 57 1.73 -4.86 8.48
CA GLN A 57 2.56 -4.85 9.67
C GLN A 57 2.74 -3.43 10.21
N LEU A 58 3.11 -3.33 11.49
CA LEU A 58 3.65 -2.11 12.08
C LEU A 58 5.14 -2.29 12.40
N PRO A 59 5.94 -1.22 12.42
CA PRO A 59 7.35 -1.29 12.78
C PRO A 59 7.56 -1.76 14.22
N LYS A 60 8.81 -2.06 14.58
CA LYS A 60 9.17 -2.36 15.97
C LYS A 60 8.85 -1.16 16.86
N ARG A 61 7.93 -1.37 17.82
CA ARG A 61 7.53 -0.37 18.80
C ARG A 61 8.68 -0.02 19.76
N VAL A 62 8.86 1.26 20.02
CA VAL A 62 9.79 1.81 21.01
C VAL A 62 9.09 2.86 21.90
N TRP A 63 9.74 3.29 22.97
CA TRP A 63 9.31 4.40 23.81
C TRP A 63 10.04 5.66 23.37
N ILE A 64 9.29 6.67 22.93
CA ILE A 64 9.79 7.94 22.41
C ILE A 64 9.65 9.03 23.47
N ASN A 65 10.71 9.80 23.65
CA ASN A 65 10.68 11.05 24.42
C ASN A 65 10.13 12.18 23.54
N LEU A 66 9.00 12.77 23.94
CA LEU A 66 8.38 13.90 23.27
C LEU A 66 8.66 15.26 23.93
N ASP A 67 9.64 15.34 24.84
CA ASP A 67 10.06 16.60 25.46
C ASP A 67 10.45 17.62 24.36
N PRO A 68 9.90 18.85 24.37
CA PRO A 68 10.26 19.89 23.42
C PRO A 68 11.77 20.19 23.34
N LYS A 69 12.54 19.88 24.38
CA LYS A 69 14.02 20.00 24.38
C LYS A 69 14.70 19.04 23.42
N VAL A 70 14.08 17.90 23.10
CA VAL A 70 14.63 16.88 22.19
C VAL A 70 13.94 16.86 20.83
N ILE A 71 12.89 17.68 20.65
CA ILE A 71 12.14 17.80 19.40
C ILE A 71 12.08 19.27 18.96
N PRO A 72 12.86 19.69 17.94
CA PRO A 72 12.88 21.07 17.48
C PRO A 72 11.57 21.49 16.81
N THR A 73 10.81 20.55 16.22
CA THR A 73 9.50 20.83 15.65
C THR A 73 8.58 19.62 15.80
N PRO A 74 7.45 19.74 16.53
CA PRO A 74 6.57 18.60 16.82
C PRO A 74 5.90 18.04 15.56
N ARG A 75 5.58 18.89 14.58
CA ARG A 75 4.85 18.51 13.35
C ARG A 75 3.65 17.61 13.67
N THR A 76 3.29 16.69 12.78
CA THR A 76 2.14 15.78 12.99
C THR A 76 2.52 14.51 13.73
N GLY A 77 3.81 14.20 13.81
CA GLY A 77 4.31 12.94 14.38
C GLY A 77 4.24 12.84 15.90
N THR A 78 4.06 13.96 16.62
CA THR A 78 3.92 13.95 18.09
C THR A 78 2.48 13.73 18.54
N THR A 79 1.49 13.83 17.65
CA THR A 79 0.11 13.48 17.96
C THR A 79 0.00 11.98 18.16
N THR A 80 -0.49 11.56 19.33
CA THR A 80 -0.66 10.15 19.69
C THR A 80 -2.12 9.84 20.02
N LYS A 81 -2.46 8.55 20.12
CA LYS A 81 -3.81 8.05 20.44
C LYS A 81 -4.88 8.43 19.41
N VAL A 82 -4.46 8.80 18.20
CA VAL A 82 -5.34 9.08 17.07
C VAL A 82 -5.05 8.07 15.97
N PRO A 83 -6.02 7.22 15.60
CA PRO A 83 -5.85 6.25 14.52
C PRO A 83 -5.39 6.92 13.22
N GLN A 84 -4.47 6.29 12.51
CA GLN A 84 -3.82 6.88 11.34
C GLN A 84 -3.31 5.82 10.36
N ILE A 85 -3.06 6.23 9.11
CA ILE A 85 -2.21 5.51 8.18
C ILE A 85 -0.80 6.09 8.24
N LEU A 86 0.20 5.21 8.27
CA LEU A 86 1.61 5.58 8.25
C LEU A 86 2.19 5.29 6.87
N TRP A 87 2.53 6.34 6.12
CA TRP A 87 3.21 6.21 4.84
C TRP A 87 4.73 6.28 4.99
N ASN A 88 5.45 5.53 4.16
CA ASN A 88 6.90 5.67 4.05
C ASN A 88 7.29 7.03 3.46
N TYR A 89 8.16 7.77 4.15
CA TYR A 89 8.70 9.02 3.63
C TYR A 89 9.73 8.77 2.52
N ALA A 90 10.66 7.84 2.73
CA ALA A 90 11.60 7.44 1.69
C ALA A 90 10.98 6.37 0.80
N ARG A 91 11.18 6.45 -0.53
CA ARG A 91 10.65 5.46 -1.48
C ARG A 91 11.08 4.03 -1.13
N ALA A 92 10.16 3.07 -1.28
CA ALA A 92 10.45 1.66 -1.00
C ALA A 92 11.50 1.08 -1.97
N LYS A 93 11.29 1.31 -3.27
CA LYS A 93 12.20 0.92 -4.37
C LYS A 93 12.18 2.01 -5.45
N ARG A 94 13.12 1.96 -6.39
CA ARG A 94 13.10 2.78 -7.61
C ARG A 94 12.20 2.11 -8.66
N SER A 95 10.93 1.94 -8.34
CA SER A 95 9.93 1.30 -9.18
C SER A 95 8.57 2.01 -9.01
N PRO A 96 7.58 1.71 -9.86
CA PRO A 96 6.21 2.19 -9.69
C PRO A 96 5.64 1.88 -8.28
N TRP A 97 5.94 0.70 -7.74
CA TRP A 97 5.61 0.31 -6.36
C TRP A 97 6.53 0.95 -5.31
N ARG A 98 6.27 2.21 -4.99
CA ARG A 98 7.12 3.02 -4.10
C ARG A 98 6.48 3.39 -2.77
N LEU A 99 5.16 3.28 -2.65
CA LEU A 99 4.39 3.61 -1.45
C LEU A 99 4.05 2.36 -0.65
N LYS A 100 4.07 2.49 0.68
CA LYS A 100 3.58 1.51 1.64
C LYS A 100 2.86 2.27 2.75
N GLY A 101 1.55 2.10 2.83
CA GLY A 101 0.70 2.63 3.89
C GLY A 101 0.42 1.56 4.93
N LEU A 102 0.72 1.83 6.20
CA LEU A 102 0.51 0.91 7.31
C LEU A 102 -0.68 1.37 8.15
N LEU A 103 -1.48 0.42 8.63
CA LEU A 103 -2.64 0.71 9.45
C LEU A 103 -2.25 0.79 10.94
N ASP A 104 -2.28 2.01 11.50
CA ASP A 104 -1.97 2.26 12.91
C ASP A 104 -3.23 2.67 13.67
N ARG A 105 -3.93 1.69 14.24
CA ARG A 105 -5.17 1.93 14.99
C ARG A 105 -4.94 2.58 16.36
N GLU A 106 -3.77 2.37 16.96
CA GLU A 106 -3.45 2.90 18.29
C GLU A 106 -2.99 4.36 18.24
N GLY A 107 -2.49 4.84 17.10
CA GLY A 107 -2.02 6.21 16.96
C GLY A 107 -0.68 6.44 17.67
N HIS A 108 0.38 5.84 17.15
CA HIS A 108 1.73 5.92 17.66
C HIS A 108 2.42 7.25 17.28
N ALA A 109 3.37 7.69 18.12
CA ALA A 109 4.26 8.78 17.75
C ALA A 109 5.22 8.33 16.64
N VAL A 110 5.49 9.17 15.65
CA VAL A 110 6.36 8.81 14.51
C VAL A 110 7.33 9.90 14.09
N THR A 111 8.55 9.48 13.74
CA THR A 111 9.58 10.38 13.25
C THR A 111 9.35 10.77 11.78
N SER A 112 10.21 11.62 11.25
CA SER A 112 10.22 12.11 9.88
C SER A 112 10.49 11.04 8.81
N ARG A 113 10.74 9.79 9.21
CA ARG A 113 10.74 8.63 8.30
C ARG A 113 9.32 8.22 7.86
N PHE A 114 8.31 8.81 8.49
CA PHE A 114 6.90 8.57 8.23
C PHE A 114 6.19 9.84 7.78
N LEU A 115 5.15 9.64 6.98
CA LEU A 115 4.04 10.57 6.85
C LEU A 115 2.85 10.01 7.62
N THR A 116 2.18 10.85 8.40
CA THR A 116 0.91 10.52 9.06
C THR A 116 -0.24 10.93 8.15
N VAL A 117 -1.21 10.06 7.97
CA VAL A 117 -2.45 10.33 7.23
C VAL A 117 -3.61 10.05 8.18
N ARG A 118 -4.39 11.08 8.51
CA ARG A 118 -5.53 10.96 9.44
C ARG A 118 -6.79 11.41 8.75
N PRO A 119 -7.91 10.69 8.90
CA PRO A 119 -9.18 11.12 8.31
C PRO A 119 -9.54 12.53 8.80
N ASN A 120 -10.05 13.38 7.91
CA ASN A 120 -10.47 14.74 8.28
C ASN A 120 -11.76 14.75 9.11
N ASN A 121 -12.53 13.66 9.07
CA ASN A 121 -13.76 13.47 9.84
C ASN A 121 -14.01 11.97 10.07
N ASP A 122 -14.88 11.64 11.02
CA ASP A 122 -15.17 10.25 11.40
C ASP A 122 -15.98 9.47 10.36
N ILE A 123 -16.46 10.13 9.30
CA ILE A 123 -17.20 9.49 8.21
C ILE A 123 -16.24 8.70 7.32
N VAL A 124 -15.00 9.14 7.17
CA VAL A 124 -13.99 8.47 6.33
C VAL A 124 -13.37 7.28 7.08
N PRO A 125 -13.65 6.03 6.68
CA PRO A 125 -13.11 4.87 7.38
C PRO A 125 -11.60 4.76 7.19
N LEU A 126 -10.90 4.30 8.23
CA LEU A 126 -9.44 4.18 8.18
C LEU A 126 -8.99 3.14 7.14
N GLU A 127 -9.78 2.09 6.94
CA GLU A 127 -9.57 1.05 5.93
C GLU A 127 -9.63 1.61 4.50
N LEU A 128 -10.54 2.56 4.23
CA LEU A 128 -10.60 3.24 2.94
C LEU A 128 -9.32 4.03 2.68
N LEU A 129 -8.84 4.78 3.68
CA LEU A 129 -7.56 5.48 3.57
C LEU A 129 -6.40 4.50 3.33
N TRP A 130 -6.40 3.35 4.00
CA TRP A 130 -5.39 2.31 3.79
C TRP A 130 -5.42 1.76 2.35
N ALA A 131 -6.61 1.51 1.79
CA ALA A 131 -6.78 1.03 0.42
C ALA A 131 -6.28 2.05 -0.60
N LEU A 132 -6.74 3.30 -0.47
CA LEU A 132 -6.30 4.41 -1.33
C LEU A 132 -4.78 4.62 -1.22
N ALA A 133 -4.24 4.54 -0.01
CA ALA A 133 -2.82 4.73 0.28
C ALA A 133 -1.89 3.67 -0.35
N ASN A 134 -2.41 2.46 -0.59
CA ASN A 134 -1.68 1.33 -1.17
C ASN A 134 -2.11 0.99 -2.61
N SER A 135 -3.02 1.79 -3.18
CA SER A 135 -3.62 1.55 -4.49
C SER A 135 -2.64 1.69 -5.66
N PRO A 136 -2.96 1.10 -6.84
CA PRO A 136 -2.21 1.33 -8.07
C PRO A 136 -2.19 2.82 -8.46
N ILE A 137 -3.29 3.55 -8.27
CA ILE A 137 -3.39 4.97 -8.62
C ILE A 137 -2.45 5.81 -7.77
N ALA A 138 -2.44 5.64 -6.45
CA ALA A 138 -1.54 6.38 -5.57
C ALA A 138 -0.07 6.10 -5.90
N ASN A 139 0.29 4.84 -6.16
CA ASN A 139 1.65 4.46 -6.53
C ASN A 139 2.06 5.03 -7.90
N ALA A 140 1.21 4.92 -8.92
CA ALA A 140 1.46 5.45 -10.25
C ALA A 140 1.59 6.98 -10.24
N PHE A 141 0.72 7.66 -9.48
CA PHE A 141 0.78 9.11 -9.29
C PHE A 141 2.10 9.52 -8.64
N ALA A 142 2.45 8.92 -7.50
CA ALA A 142 3.68 9.23 -6.78
C ALA A 142 4.93 8.93 -7.60
N HIS A 143 4.90 7.88 -8.43
CA HIS A 143 6.02 7.55 -9.31
C HIS A 143 6.16 8.57 -10.44
N SER A 144 5.06 8.92 -11.11
CA SER A 144 5.04 9.84 -12.25
C SER A 144 5.35 11.29 -11.86
N HIS A 145 5.05 11.69 -10.62
CA HIS A 145 5.23 13.07 -10.14
C HIS A 145 6.44 13.25 -9.22
N SER A 146 7.23 12.19 -8.98
CA SER A 146 8.42 12.25 -8.11
C SER A 146 9.64 11.57 -8.73
N MET A 147 10.53 12.37 -9.30
CA MET A 147 11.91 11.97 -9.61
C MET A 147 12.78 11.85 -8.33
N LYS A 148 12.23 12.18 -7.15
CA LYS A 148 12.96 12.34 -5.90
C LYS A 148 13.03 11.04 -5.09
N ARG A 149 14.01 11.00 -4.19
CA ARG A 149 14.19 9.92 -3.21
C ARG A 149 13.01 9.79 -2.24
N ASP A 150 12.37 10.91 -1.93
CA ASP A 150 11.33 10.99 -0.91
C ASP A 150 9.94 11.24 -1.51
N ASN A 151 8.92 10.76 -0.81
CA ASN A 151 7.51 10.99 -1.04
C ASN A 151 7.13 12.26 -0.25
N LEU A 152 7.15 13.41 -0.91
CA LEU A 152 6.97 14.71 -0.24
C LEU A 152 5.51 14.95 0.12
N THR A 153 5.26 15.48 1.32
CA THR A 153 3.91 15.71 1.88
C THR A 153 3.00 16.47 0.92
N GLY A 154 3.48 17.55 0.28
CA GLY A 154 2.67 18.35 -0.65
C GLY A 154 2.18 17.56 -1.87
N MET A 155 3.02 16.66 -2.39
CA MET A 155 2.66 15.77 -3.49
C MET A 155 1.70 14.67 -3.05
N MET A 156 1.92 14.10 -1.87
CA MET A 156 1.03 13.07 -1.34
C MET A 156 -0.39 13.62 -1.12
N ARG A 157 -0.51 14.90 -0.73
CA ARG A 157 -1.80 15.59 -0.62
C ARG A 157 -2.49 15.78 -1.96
N SER A 158 -1.74 15.93 -3.06
CA SER A 158 -2.30 16.18 -4.39
C SER A 158 -2.68 14.92 -5.17
N ILE A 159 -2.53 13.72 -4.59
CA ILE A 159 -2.99 12.48 -5.23
C ILE A 159 -4.51 12.62 -5.44
N PRO A 160 -5.04 12.44 -6.66
CA PRO A 160 -6.48 12.44 -6.89
C PRO A 160 -7.10 11.21 -6.21
N VAL A 161 -8.23 11.40 -5.54
CA VAL A 161 -8.98 10.33 -4.87
C VAL A 161 -10.44 10.34 -5.33
N PRO A 162 -11.15 9.20 -5.33
CA PRO A 162 -12.49 9.15 -5.89
C PRO A 162 -13.46 10.00 -5.05
N ILE A 163 -14.59 10.39 -5.65
CA ILE A 163 -15.62 11.19 -4.97
C ILE A 163 -16.37 10.28 -3.99
N VAL A 164 -15.73 9.98 -2.86
CA VAL A 164 -16.18 8.97 -1.90
C VAL A 164 -17.44 9.34 -1.12
N TRP A 165 -17.85 10.60 -1.16
CA TRP A 165 -19.11 11.06 -0.56
C TRP A 165 -20.33 10.70 -1.41
N GLU A 166 -20.13 10.37 -2.69
CA GLU A 166 -21.18 9.99 -3.63
C GLU A 166 -21.21 8.48 -3.90
N THR A 167 -20.12 7.77 -3.56
CA THR A 167 -19.95 6.34 -3.86
C THR A 167 -19.89 5.49 -2.59
N ASP A 168 -20.54 4.32 -2.61
CA ASP A 168 -20.52 3.38 -1.48
C ASP A 168 -19.11 2.76 -1.29
N ALA A 169 -18.39 3.23 -0.27
CA ALA A 169 -17.07 2.72 0.11
C ALA A 169 -17.13 1.40 0.89
N ALA A 170 -18.32 0.87 1.23
CA ALA A 170 -18.47 -0.31 2.07
C ALA A 170 -17.79 -1.55 1.49
N ALA A 171 -17.90 -1.77 0.18
CA ALA A 171 -17.25 -2.90 -0.50
C ALA A 171 -15.72 -2.84 -0.38
N THR A 172 -15.13 -1.65 -0.55
CA THR A 172 -13.68 -1.44 -0.36
C THR A 172 -13.28 -1.73 1.09
N VAL A 173 -14.03 -1.21 2.06
CA VAL A 173 -13.75 -1.43 3.49
C VAL A 173 -13.84 -2.92 3.85
N GLN A 174 -14.84 -3.63 3.33
CA GLN A 174 -14.98 -5.07 3.54
C GLN A 174 -13.82 -5.86 2.93
N ALA A 175 -13.41 -5.54 1.70
CA ALA A 175 -12.27 -6.18 1.05
C ALA A 175 -10.97 -5.99 1.85
N VAL A 176 -10.73 -4.77 2.35
CA VAL A 176 -9.56 -4.48 3.21
C VAL A 176 -9.59 -5.30 4.49
N LYS A 177 -10.74 -5.37 5.16
CA LYS A 177 -10.90 -6.19 6.37
C LYS A 177 -10.63 -7.66 6.09
N ALA A 178 -11.18 -8.21 5.00
CA ALA A 178 -10.95 -9.59 4.61
C ALA A 178 -9.46 -9.89 4.38
N TYR A 179 -8.75 -9.01 3.65
CA TYR A 179 -7.31 -9.15 3.44
C TYR A 179 -6.52 -9.07 4.76
N LEU A 180 -6.78 -8.05 5.58
CA LEU A 180 -6.03 -7.83 6.82
C LEU A 180 -6.25 -8.95 7.85
N SER A 181 -7.47 -9.49 7.94
CA SER A 181 -7.78 -10.66 8.79
C SER A 181 -7.12 -11.93 8.27
N ALA A 182 -7.02 -12.12 6.95
CA ALA A 182 -6.37 -13.30 6.39
C ALA A 182 -4.84 -13.30 6.59
N VAL A 183 -4.22 -12.12 6.51
CA VAL A 183 -2.75 -11.98 6.65
C VAL A 183 -2.29 -11.82 8.11
N THR A 184 -3.21 -11.44 9.01
CA THR A 184 -2.96 -11.33 10.46
C THR A 184 -3.94 -12.22 11.20
N PRO A 185 -3.73 -13.55 11.23
CA PRO A 185 -4.66 -14.45 11.91
C PRO A 185 -4.77 -14.04 13.38
N GLU A 186 -5.96 -13.61 13.80
CA GLU A 186 -6.27 -13.42 15.21
C GLU A 186 -6.19 -14.80 15.89
N MET A 187 -5.21 -14.94 16.78
CA MET A 187 -4.92 -16.13 17.59
C MET A 187 -4.10 -17.25 16.92
N GLU A 188 -2.89 -17.41 17.47
CA GLU A 188 -2.20 -18.69 17.74
C GLU A 188 -1.97 -19.66 16.58
N LYS A 189 -0.72 -19.69 16.09
CA LYS A 189 0.23 -20.84 15.98
C LYS A 189 -0.25 -22.23 15.51
N LEU A 190 -1.51 -22.45 15.13
CA LEU A 190 -2.05 -23.74 14.68
C LEU A 190 -2.70 -23.69 13.30
N SER A 191 -2.93 -22.50 12.73
CA SER A 191 -3.37 -22.41 11.34
C SER A 191 -2.18 -22.54 10.39
N PRO A 192 -2.27 -23.29 9.28
CA PRO A 192 -1.25 -23.28 8.25
C PRO A 192 -1.03 -21.83 7.78
N SER A 193 0.21 -21.50 7.39
CA SER A 193 0.50 -20.20 6.79
C SER A 193 -0.53 -19.92 5.68
N PRO A 194 -1.14 -18.73 5.66
CA PRO A 194 -2.15 -18.40 4.67
C PRO A 194 -1.60 -18.60 3.27
N ASP A 195 -2.39 -19.26 2.42
CA ASP A 195 -2.02 -19.55 1.03
C ASP A 195 -1.65 -18.23 0.31
N PRO A 196 -0.42 -18.12 -0.23
CA PRO A 196 0.01 -16.95 -1.00
C PRO A 196 -0.92 -16.60 -2.17
N GLN A 197 -1.53 -17.58 -2.84
CA GLN A 197 -2.48 -17.32 -3.93
C GLN A 197 -3.77 -16.69 -3.39
N GLN A 198 -4.32 -17.21 -2.30
CA GLN A 198 -5.48 -16.61 -1.63
C GLN A 198 -5.21 -15.18 -1.14
N LEU A 199 -4.05 -14.93 -0.53
CA LEU A 199 -3.67 -13.58 -0.10
C LEU A 199 -3.53 -12.62 -1.28
N CYS A 200 -2.96 -13.11 -2.41
CA CYS A 200 -2.89 -12.35 -3.65
C CYS A 200 -4.29 -11.99 -4.13
N ARG A 201 -5.20 -12.96 -4.28
CA ARG A 201 -6.59 -12.73 -4.69
C ARG A 201 -7.30 -11.71 -3.80
N LEU A 202 -7.18 -11.82 -2.48
CA LEU A 202 -7.79 -10.87 -1.53
C LEU A 202 -7.24 -9.44 -1.71
N LEU A 203 -5.93 -9.28 -1.93
CA LEU A 203 -5.36 -7.96 -2.19
C LEU A 203 -5.77 -7.40 -3.56
N LEU A 204 -5.89 -8.26 -4.58
CA LEU A 204 -6.39 -7.84 -5.89
C LEU A 204 -7.86 -7.41 -5.82
N GLN A 205 -8.66 -8.05 -4.97
CA GLN A 205 -10.02 -7.58 -4.69
C GLN A 205 -10.02 -6.17 -4.08
N VAL A 206 -9.10 -5.86 -3.17
CA VAL A 206 -8.95 -4.49 -2.64
C VAL A 206 -8.66 -3.50 -3.75
N ASP A 207 -7.69 -3.80 -4.62
CA ASP A 207 -7.36 -2.92 -5.75
C ASP A 207 -8.56 -2.77 -6.70
N ALA A 208 -9.27 -3.85 -7.01
CA ALA A 208 -10.43 -3.84 -7.88
C ALA A 208 -11.58 -2.98 -7.33
N GLU A 209 -11.88 -3.11 -6.04
CA GLU A 209 -12.89 -2.27 -5.37
C GLU A 209 -12.47 -0.80 -5.35
N VAL A 210 -11.18 -0.50 -5.14
CA VAL A 210 -10.69 0.88 -5.28
C VAL A 210 -10.87 1.38 -6.71
N LEU A 211 -10.50 0.61 -7.73
CA LEU A 211 -10.60 1.02 -9.14
C LEU A 211 -12.05 1.26 -9.57
N LYS A 212 -13.00 0.47 -9.07
CA LYS A 212 -14.44 0.72 -9.24
C LYS A 212 -14.87 2.10 -8.76
N LEU A 213 -14.32 2.57 -7.63
CA LEU A 213 -14.63 3.93 -7.14
C LEU A 213 -14.14 5.03 -8.09
N TYR A 214 -13.08 4.76 -8.87
CA TYR A 214 -12.58 5.72 -9.86
C TYR A 214 -13.32 5.67 -11.20
N ASP A 215 -14.09 4.61 -11.44
CA ASP A 215 -14.88 4.40 -12.67
C ASP A 215 -14.08 4.73 -13.94
N LEU A 216 -12.89 4.13 -14.04
CA LEU A 216 -12.02 4.31 -15.20
C LEU A 216 -12.59 3.55 -16.40
N PRO A 217 -12.50 4.09 -17.62
CA PRO A 217 -12.77 3.33 -18.83
C PRO A 217 -11.86 2.09 -18.86
N PRO A 218 -12.36 0.90 -19.28
CA PRO A 218 -11.60 -0.35 -19.19
C PRO A 218 -10.20 -0.28 -19.81
N ARG A 219 -10.04 0.47 -20.92
CA ARG A 219 -8.73 0.69 -21.56
C ARG A 219 -7.77 1.51 -20.70
N LEU A 220 -8.25 2.54 -20.01
CA LEU A 220 -7.42 3.36 -19.12
C LEU A 220 -7.05 2.61 -17.85
N GLU A 221 -7.99 1.83 -17.30
CA GLU A 221 -7.69 0.93 -16.19
C GLU A 221 -6.63 -0.10 -16.59
N ARG A 222 -6.78 -0.71 -17.76
CA ARG A 222 -5.78 -1.65 -18.29
C ARG A 222 -4.40 -1.02 -18.45
N GLN A 223 -4.33 0.18 -19.03
CA GLN A 223 -3.07 0.93 -19.16
C GLN A 223 -2.42 1.23 -17.80
N LEU A 224 -3.22 1.63 -16.81
CA LEU A 224 -2.75 1.85 -15.45
C LEU A 224 -2.17 0.57 -14.84
N LEU A 225 -2.85 -0.56 -14.99
CA LEU A 225 -2.41 -1.84 -14.41
C LEU A 225 -1.18 -2.41 -15.14
N ASP A 226 -1.12 -2.26 -16.46
CA ASP A 226 0.04 -2.66 -17.27
C ASP A 226 1.28 -1.80 -16.99
N TYR A 227 1.11 -0.58 -16.46
CA TYR A 227 2.22 0.23 -15.97
C TYR A 227 3.07 -0.46 -14.88
N PHE A 228 2.46 -1.38 -14.13
CA PHE A 228 3.12 -2.13 -13.07
C PHE A 228 3.72 -3.46 -13.55
N ARG A 229 3.49 -3.84 -14.81
CA ARG A 229 3.95 -5.13 -15.37
C ARG A 229 5.48 -5.24 -15.26
N GLY A 230 5.96 -6.37 -14.73
CA GLY A 230 7.38 -6.63 -14.52
C GLY A 230 7.99 -5.89 -13.32
N HIS A 231 7.17 -5.18 -12.54
CA HIS A 231 7.58 -4.54 -11.30
C HIS A 231 6.94 -5.26 -10.11
N GLU A 232 7.77 -5.95 -9.32
CA GLU A 232 7.34 -6.60 -8.09
C GLU A 232 6.70 -5.60 -7.10
N ARG A 233 5.48 -5.91 -6.64
CA ARG A 233 4.76 -5.11 -5.63
C ARG A 233 5.46 -5.21 -4.29
N GLN A 234 5.77 -4.04 -3.74
CA GLN A 234 6.54 -3.94 -2.51
C GLN A 234 5.62 -4.03 -1.29
N GLY A 235 6.07 -4.73 -0.25
CA GLY A 235 5.38 -4.80 1.03
C GLY A 235 4.21 -5.79 1.09
N VAL A 236 4.14 -6.75 0.17
CA VAL A 236 3.18 -7.87 0.21
C VAL A 236 3.90 -9.18 0.55
N PRO A 237 3.23 -10.16 1.19
CA PRO A 237 3.85 -11.42 1.61
C PRO A 237 3.93 -12.50 0.51
N PHE A 238 3.71 -12.12 -0.75
CA PHE A 238 3.68 -13.01 -1.91
C PHE A 238 4.34 -12.34 -3.11
N PHE A 239 4.71 -13.12 -4.12
CA PHE A 239 5.21 -12.57 -5.37
C PHE A 239 4.04 -12.03 -6.21
N PHE A 240 4.15 -10.80 -6.69
CA PHE A 240 3.18 -10.18 -7.58
C PHE A 240 3.86 -9.14 -8.46
N ASP A 241 3.80 -9.30 -9.77
CA ASP A 241 4.46 -8.40 -10.74
C ASP A 241 3.58 -7.99 -11.93
N ARG A 242 2.32 -8.45 -11.99
CA ARG A 242 1.35 -8.14 -13.04
C ARG A 242 -0.08 -8.47 -12.61
N TYR A 243 -1.05 -7.69 -13.08
CA TYR A 243 -2.48 -7.93 -12.85
C TYR A 243 -3.08 -8.95 -13.83
N TYR A 244 -2.62 -8.90 -15.09
CA TYR A 244 -3.08 -9.76 -16.17
C TYR A 244 -1.92 -10.61 -16.70
N PRO A 245 -2.21 -11.81 -17.22
CA PRO A 245 -1.24 -12.61 -17.98
C PRO A 245 -0.65 -11.81 -19.15
N ALA A 246 0.59 -12.13 -19.54
CA ALA A 246 1.36 -11.32 -20.49
C ALA A 246 0.70 -11.21 -21.88
N ASP A 247 0.03 -12.27 -22.28
CA ASP A 247 -0.69 -12.54 -23.52
C ASP A 247 -2.21 -12.28 -23.44
N TYR A 248 -2.69 -11.77 -22.30
CA TYR A 248 -4.10 -11.47 -22.13
C TYR A 248 -4.49 -10.17 -22.85
N GLU A 249 -4.97 -10.25 -24.07
CA GLU A 249 -5.38 -9.09 -24.89
C GLU A 249 -6.65 -8.33 -24.43
N PRO A 250 -7.70 -9.00 -23.90
CA PRO A 250 -8.94 -8.29 -23.60
C PRO A 250 -8.80 -7.16 -22.57
N CYS A 251 -9.51 -6.05 -22.80
CA CYS A 251 -9.53 -4.89 -21.93
C CYS A 251 -10.82 -4.88 -21.09
N PHE A 252 -10.85 -5.65 -20.01
CA PHE A 252 -11.91 -5.64 -19.01
C PHE A 252 -11.43 -4.93 -17.73
N PRO A 253 -12.35 -4.33 -16.95
CA PRO A 253 -12.06 -3.93 -15.58
C PRO A 253 -11.58 -5.11 -14.73
N LEU A 254 -10.71 -4.83 -13.75
CA LEU A 254 -10.12 -5.84 -12.88
C LEU A 254 -11.18 -6.59 -12.08
N HIS A 255 -12.23 -5.90 -11.64
CA HIS A 255 -13.31 -6.52 -10.89
C HIS A 255 -14.11 -7.54 -11.72
N GLU A 256 -14.25 -7.32 -13.04
CA GLU A 256 -14.88 -8.30 -13.93
C GLU A 256 -13.96 -9.51 -14.13
N TYR A 257 -12.67 -9.26 -14.36
CA TYR A 257 -11.67 -10.32 -14.51
C TYR A 257 -11.53 -11.23 -13.27
N LEU A 258 -11.71 -10.67 -12.08
CA LEU A 258 -11.66 -11.42 -10.82
C LEU A 258 -13.00 -12.10 -10.46
N SER A 259 -14.07 -11.85 -11.22
CA SER A 259 -15.39 -12.40 -10.88
C SER A 259 -15.48 -13.91 -11.12
N ASP A 260 -16.25 -14.61 -10.28
CA ASP A 260 -16.55 -16.04 -10.47
C ASP A 260 -17.18 -16.32 -11.84
N ALA A 261 -17.96 -15.37 -12.35
CA ALA A 261 -18.58 -15.44 -13.67
C ALA A 261 -17.53 -15.45 -14.80
N TYR A 262 -16.44 -14.70 -14.64
CA TYR A 262 -15.31 -14.73 -15.57
C TYR A 262 -14.55 -16.06 -15.47
N GLU A 263 -14.26 -16.55 -14.26
CA GLU A 263 -13.60 -17.86 -14.07
C GLU A 263 -14.41 -19.01 -14.71
N GLN A 264 -15.74 -18.94 -14.65
CA GLN A 264 -16.65 -19.92 -15.26
C GLN A 264 -16.87 -19.74 -16.77
N SER A 265 -16.37 -18.65 -17.37
CA SER A 265 -16.49 -18.38 -18.79
C SER A 265 -15.46 -19.16 -19.62
N THR A 266 -15.69 -19.28 -20.94
CA THR A 266 -14.69 -19.86 -21.87
C THR A 266 -13.35 -19.12 -21.83
N ALA A 267 -13.36 -17.81 -21.56
CA ALA A 267 -12.15 -17.01 -21.38
C ALA A 267 -11.43 -17.33 -20.05
N GLY A 268 -12.18 -17.58 -18.97
CA GLY A 268 -11.63 -18.06 -17.69
C GLY A 268 -11.01 -19.46 -17.81
N SER A 269 -11.67 -20.38 -18.52
CA SER A 269 -11.13 -21.73 -18.79
C SER A 269 -9.83 -21.71 -19.62
N MET A 270 -9.61 -20.66 -20.43
CA MET A 270 -8.35 -20.48 -21.17
C MET A 270 -7.21 -19.93 -20.27
N ARG A 271 -7.52 -19.13 -19.26
CA ARG A 271 -6.55 -18.67 -18.24
C ARG A 271 -5.95 -19.83 -17.45
N ASP A 272 -6.76 -20.80 -17.02
CA ASP A 272 -6.28 -21.97 -16.27
C ASP A 272 -5.30 -22.83 -17.08
N ARG A 273 -5.45 -22.87 -18.40
CA ARG A 273 -4.52 -23.56 -19.31
C ARG A 273 -3.17 -22.84 -19.46
N HIS A 274 -3.14 -21.52 -19.24
CA HIS A 274 -1.91 -20.73 -19.28
C HIS A 274 -1.17 -20.72 -17.94
N GLU A 275 -1.90 -20.67 -16.82
CA GLU A 275 -1.29 -20.76 -15.47
C GLU A 275 -0.71 -22.16 -15.17
N SER A 276 -1.12 -23.20 -15.91
CA SER A 276 -0.66 -24.59 -15.74
C SER A 276 0.59 -24.98 -16.54
N ALA A 277 1.20 -24.05 -17.28
CA ALA A 277 2.50 -24.31 -17.92
C ALA A 277 3.60 -24.34 -16.85
N THR A 278 4.10 -25.54 -16.52
CA THR A 278 5.26 -25.69 -15.64
C THR A 278 6.50 -25.09 -16.31
N PRO A 279 7.54 -24.69 -15.53
CA PRO A 279 8.82 -24.24 -16.10
C PRO A 279 9.43 -25.25 -17.08
N GLU A 280 9.12 -26.53 -16.88
CA GLU A 280 9.53 -27.64 -17.73
C GLU A 280 8.80 -27.65 -19.08
N MET A 281 7.49 -27.31 -19.11
CA MET A 281 6.71 -27.15 -20.34
C MET A 281 7.13 -25.90 -21.14
N ALA A 282 7.46 -24.81 -20.44
CA ALA A 282 7.99 -23.60 -21.08
C ALA A 282 9.36 -23.86 -21.73
N ALA A 283 10.26 -24.56 -21.03
CA ALA A 283 11.55 -24.98 -21.57
C ALA A 283 11.41 -25.97 -22.74
N ALA A 284 10.42 -26.88 -22.68
CA ALA A 284 10.13 -27.80 -23.77
C ALA A 284 9.57 -27.10 -25.02
N MET A 285 8.77 -26.04 -24.85
CA MET A 285 8.29 -25.23 -25.98
C MET A 285 9.41 -24.38 -26.59
N GLU A 286 10.29 -23.78 -25.80
CA GLU A 286 11.49 -23.09 -26.31
C GLU A 286 12.40 -24.04 -27.10
N ALA A 287 12.67 -25.23 -26.57
CA ALA A 287 13.46 -26.25 -27.26
C ALA A 287 12.79 -26.76 -28.55
N ALA A 288 11.45 -26.81 -28.60
CA ALA A 288 10.71 -27.21 -29.79
C ALA A 288 10.72 -26.13 -30.88
N VAL A 289 10.72 -24.84 -30.51
CA VAL A 289 10.85 -23.73 -31.46
C VAL A 289 12.26 -23.69 -32.07
N ASP A 290 13.30 -23.97 -31.27
CA ASP A 290 14.68 -24.05 -31.77
C ASP A 290 14.96 -25.30 -32.64
N ALA A 291 14.15 -26.35 -32.49
CA ALA A 291 14.30 -27.60 -33.23
C ALA A 291 13.70 -27.58 -34.66
N PHE A 292 12.99 -26.51 -35.04
CA PHE A 292 12.46 -26.32 -36.39
C PHE A 292 12.97 -25.00 -36.99
N PRO A 293 14.20 -24.98 -37.55
CA PRO A 293 14.57 -23.93 -38.49
C PRO A 293 13.75 -24.08 -39.78
N GLU A 294 13.31 -22.95 -40.36
CA GLU A 294 12.51 -22.87 -41.61
C GLU A 294 13.01 -23.77 -42.74
#